data_AF-A0A8J4XAX0-F1
#
_entry.id   AF-A0A8J4XAX0-F1
#
_cell.length_a   1.000
_cell.length_b   1.000
_cell.length_c   1.000
_cell.angle_alpha   90.00
_cell.angle_beta   90.00
_cell.angle_gamma   90.00
#
_symmetry.space_group_name_H-M   'P 1'
#
loop_
_entity.id
_entity.type
_entity.pdbx_description
1 polymer ?
#
loop_
_entity_poly.entity_id
_entity_poly.type
_entity_poly.pdbx_seq_one_letter_code
_entity_poly.pdbx_strand_id
1 'polypeptide(L)'
;MIVVLLLCYVSASSKDVVRKICTDSFPSHAHESQRLVDSTAQALSVSSSEAVQVLRAFHLLSHQVVFYNLTAPEQIQSVFPATFHSNLKNLITKILLEQSLAWRNEALSDPISLPRLVDLDWRVDMKTASDSVSRMAVPTCILHMK
;
A
#
# COMPACT_ATOMS: atom_id res chain seq x y z
N MET A 1 -4.24 -11.31 9.34
CA MET A 1 -4.37 -11.62 7.90
C MET A 1 -5.28 -12.82 7.64
N ILE A 2 -5.05 -13.97 8.29
CA ILE A 2 -5.76 -15.24 8.02
C ILE A 2 -7.25 -15.21 8.40
N VAL A 3 -7.59 -14.69 9.58
CA VAL A 3 -9.00 -14.61 10.06
C VAL A 3 -9.85 -13.67 9.20
N VAL A 4 -9.22 -12.66 8.60
CA VAL A 4 -9.88 -11.60 7.83
C VAL A 4 -10.19 -12.05 6.38
N LEU A 5 -9.31 -12.83 5.76
CA LEU A 5 -9.59 -13.44 4.45
C LEU A 5 -10.63 -14.58 4.56
N LEU A 6 -10.78 -15.17 5.75
CA LEU A 6 -11.85 -16.13 6.07
C LEU A 6 -13.24 -15.45 6.15
N LEU A 7 -13.32 -14.18 6.57
CA LEU A 7 -14.56 -13.38 6.46
C LEU A 7 -15.01 -13.23 5.00
N CYS A 8 -14.08 -13.01 4.06
CA CYS A 8 -14.42 -13.03 2.64
C CYS A 8 -14.97 -14.38 2.19
N TYR A 9 -14.55 -15.51 2.77
CA TYR A 9 -15.13 -16.80 2.39
C TYR A 9 -16.58 -16.94 2.84
N VAL A 10 -16.88 -16.53 4.07
CA VAL A 10 -18.23 -16.64 4.65
C VAL A 10 -19.20 -15.65 4.01
N SER A 11 -18.71 -14.48 3.57
CA SER A 11 -19.54 -13.39 3.05
C SER A 11 -19.48 -13.16 1.54
N ALA A 12 -18.54 -13.77 0.79
CA ALA A 12 -18.42 -13.52 -0.64
C ALA A 12 -19.57 -14.18 -1.42
N SER A 13 -20.58 -13.39 -1.73
CA SER A 13 -21.72 -13.82 -2.53
C SER A 13 -21.40 -14.03 -4.03
N SER A 14 -20.27 -13.52 -4.55
CA SER A 14 -19.90 -13.64 -5.97
C SER A 14 -18.39 -13.48 -6.24
N LYS A 15 -17.88 -14.18 -7.27
CA LYS A 15 -16.50 -14.06 -7.78
C LYS A 15 -16.17 -12.64 -8.23
N ASP A 16 -17.14 -11.93 -8.82
CA ASP A 16 -16.95 -10.58 -9.34
C ASP A 16 -16.75 -9.56 -8.22
N VAL A 17 -17.42 -9.77 -7.08
CA VAL A 17 -17.25 -8.94 -5.88
C VAL A 17 -15.83 -9.09 -5.33
N VAL A 18 -15.32 -10.33 -5.23
CA VAL A 18 -13.94 -10.59 -4.77
C VAL A 18 -12.91 -9.96 -5.70
N ARG A 19 -13.12 -10.06 -7.02
CA ARG A 19 -12.25 -9.41 -8.01
C ARG A 19 -12.22 -7.91 -7.83
N LYS A 20 -13.40 -7.28 -7.74
CA LYS A 20 -13.52 -5.83 -7.56
C LYS A 20 -12.82 -5.36 -6.28
N ILE A 21 -13.08 -6.01 -5.14
CA ILE A 21 -12.44 -5.67 -3.87
C ILE A 21 -10.91 -5.82 -3.97
N CYS A 22 -10.42 -6.90 -4.60
CA CYS A 22 -8.99 -7.11 -4.80
C CYS A 22 -8.37 -5.98 -5.63
N THR A 23 -9.00 -5.58 -6.73
CA THR A 23 -8.51 -4.48 -7.59
C THR A 23 -8.58 -3.13 -6.88
N ASP A 24 -9.70 -2.82 -6.25
CA ASP A 24 -9.92 -1.54 -5.56
C ASP A 24 -8.98 -1.39 -4.34
N SER A 25 -8.49 -2.48 -3.77
CA SER A 25 -7.57 -2.49 -2.63
C SER A 25 -6.09 -2.28 -2.98
N PHE A 26 -5.70 -2.39 -4.25
CA PHE A 26 -4.29 -2.31 -4.66
C PHE A 26 -3.64 -0.93 -4.37
N PRO A 27 -4.30 0.21 -4.63
CA PRO A 27 -3.72 1.53 -4.34
C PRO A 27 -3.45 1.76 -2.85
N SER A 28 -2.38 2.48 -2.51
CA SER A 28 -1.89 2.68 -1.12
C SER A 28 -2.91 3.25 -0.13
N HIS A 29 -3.83 4.09 -0.61
CA HIS A 29 -4.84 4.77 0.22
C HIS A 29 -6.23 4.15 0.13
N ALA A 30 -6.37 2.96 -0.46
CA ALA A 30 -7.67 2.33 -0.68
C ALA A 30 -8.45 2.10 0.64
N HIS A 31 -7.76 1.72 1.70
CA HIS A 31 -8.35 1.43 3.01
C HIS A 31 -8.64 2.68 3.86
N GLU A 32 -8.18 3.85 3.43
CA GLU A 32 -8.47 5.15 4.06
C GLU A 32 -9.68 5.85 3.39
N SER A 33 -10.08 5.38 2.21
CA SER A 33 -11.23 5.91 1.47
C SER A 33 -12.53 5.42 2.08
N GLN A 34 -13.26 6.33 2.74
CA GLN A 34 -14.58 6.03 3.31
C GLN A 34 -15.55 5.43 2.29
N ARG A 35 -15.53 5.91 1.03
CA ARG A 35 -16.36 5.36 -0.06
C ARG A 35 -16.06 3.88 -0.34
N LEU A 36 -14.79 3.50 -0.38
CA LEU A 36 -14.40 2.11 -0.65
C LEU A 36 -14.71 1.22 0.56
N VAL A 37 -14.49 1.72 1.77
CA VAL A 37 -14.84 1.02 3.00
C VAL A 37 -16.35 0.77 3.08
N ASP A 38 -17.17 1.79 2.85
CA ASP A 38 -18.64 1.66 2.88
C ASP A 38 -19.15 0.71 1.79
N SER A 39 -18.61 0.83 0.57
CA SER A 39 -18.95 -0.08 -0.53
C SER A 39 -18.56 -1.53 -0.23
N THR A 40 -17.42 -1.75 0.41
CA THR A 40 -16.92 -3.09 0.77
C THR A 40 -17.73 -3.68 1.93
N ALA A 41 -18.05 -2.85 2.93
CA ALA A 41 -18.90 -3.22 4.06
C ALA A 41 -20.29 -3.65 3.59
N GLN A 42 -20.90 -2.90 2.67
CA GLN A 42 -22.19 -3.25 2.05
C GLN A 42 -22.09 -4.53 1.21
N ALA A 43 -21.06 -4.67 0.37
CA ALA A 43 -20.89 -5.82 -0.51
C ALA A 43 -20.69 -7.14 0.24
N LEU A 44 -20.05 -7.10 1.42
CA LEU A 44 -19.80 -8.27 2.26
C LEU A 44 -20.78 -8.39 3.44
N SER A 45 -21.71 -7.44 3.62
CA SER A 45 -22.59 -7.36 4.78
C SER A 45 -21.83 -7.42 6.13
N VAL A 46 -20.72 -6.70 6.23
CA VAL A 46 -19.84 -6.67 7.42
C VAL A 46 -19.75 -5.26 8.02
N SER A 47 -19.16 -5.13 9.21
CA SER A 47 -18.89 -3.82 9.81
C SER A 47 -17.82 -3.06 9.03
N SER A 48 -17.82 -1.73 9.15
CA SER A 48 -16.79 -0.86 8.55
C SER A 48 -15.36 -1.24 8.98
N SER A 49 -15.18 -1.63 10.26
CA SER A 49 -13.90 -2.13 10.77
C SER A 49 -13.42 -3.39 10.04
N GLU A 50 -14.32 -4.36 9.83
CA GLU A 50 -13.98 -5.59 9.11
C GLU A 50 -13.68 -5.31 7.64
N ALA A 51 -14.43 -4.42 7.00
CA ALA A 51 -14.17 -3.99 5.62
C ALA A 51 -12.77 -3.36 5.45
N VAL A 52 -12.35 -2.49 6.39
CA VAL A 52 -10.99 -1.94 6.41
C VAL A 52 -9.95 -3.04 6.52
N GLN A 53 -10.17 -4.03 7.39
CA GLN A 53 -9.26 -5.15 7.55
C GLN A 53 -9.15 -5.97 6.26
N VAL A 54 -10.27 -6.22 5.58
CA VAL A 54 -10.31 -6.94 4.29
C VAL A 54 -9.51 -6.18 3.23
N LEU A 55 -9.76 -4.88 3.09
CA LEU A 55 -9.03 -4.03 2.14
C LEU A 55 -7.53 -4.03 2.44
N ARG A 56 -7.13 -3.92 3.71
CA ARG A 56 -5.71 -4.02 4.10
C ARG A 56 -5.09 -5.38 3.79
N ALA A 57 -5.84 -6.47 4.00
CA ALA A 57 -5.34 -7.81 3.72
C ALA A 57 -5.10 -8.04 2.22
N PHE A 58 -6.03 -7.61 1.36
CA PHE A 58 -5.84 -7.68 -0.09
C PHE A 58 -4.75 -6.72 -0.58
N HIS A 59 -4.66 -5.52 0.00
CA HIS A 59 -3.58 -4.57 -0.28
C HIS A 59 -2.20 -5.20 0.00
N LEU A 60 -1.98 -5.74 1.20
CA LEU A 60 -0.72 -6.39 1.57
C LEU A 60 -0.41 -7.59 0.68
N LEU A 61 -1.41 -8.43 0.39
CA LEU A 61 -1.22 -9.62 -0.43
C LEU A 61 -0.87 -9.27 -1.89
N SER A 62 -1.58 -8.31 -2.49
CA SER A 62 -1.33 -7.88 -3.87
C SER A 62 0.04 -7.21 -4.00
N HIS A 63 0.42 -6.34 -3.07
CA HIS A 63 1.76 -5.75 -3.02
C HIS A 63 2.84 -6.80 -2.83
N GLN A 64 2.64 -7.79 -1.97
CA GLN A 64 3.59 -8.89 -1.79
C GLN A 64 3.79 -9.69 -3.09
N VAL A 65 2.71 -10.00 -3.82
CA VAL A 65 2.78 -10.71 -5.11
C VAL A 65 3.56 -9.91 -6.15
N VAL A 66 3.28 -8.61 -6.27
CA VAL A 66 3.95 -7.71 -7.23
C VAL A 66 5.42 -7.52 -6.86
N PHE A 67 5.71 -7.26 -5.57
CA PHE A 67 7.05 -6.97 -5.05
C PHE A 67 7.99 -8.18 -5.19
N TYR A 68 7.56 -9.38 -4.78
CA TYR A 68 8.38 -10.60 -4.91
C TYR A 68 8.29 -11.25 -6.29
N ASN A 69 7.56 -10.64 -7.22
CA ASN A 69 7.35 -11.13 -8.57
C ASN A 69 6.88 -12.60 -8.62
N LEU A 70 5.83 -12.92 -7.84
CA LEU A 70 5.29 -14.28 -7.79
C LEU A 70 4.48 -14.55 -9.08
N THR A 71 5.03 -15.37 -9.97
CA THR A 71 4.44 -15.66 -11.29
C THR A 71 3.79 -17.03 -11.39
N ALA A 72 4.10 -17.93 -10.46
CA ALA A 72 3.54 -19.28 -10.44
C ALA A 72 2.44 -19.42 -9.38
N PRO A 73 1.34 -20.16 -9.66
CA PRO A 73 0.27 -20.38 -8.70
C PRO A 73 0.75 -20.95 -7.36
N GLU A 74 1.73 -21.85 -7.39
CA GLU A 74 2.26 -22.55 -6.21
C GLU A 74 2.96 -21.58 -5.25
N GLN A 75 3.63 -20.56 -5.79
CA GLN A 75 4.30 -19.52 -5.02
C GLN A 75 3.32 -18.61 -4.28
N ILE A 76 2.17 -18.32 -4.90
CA ILE A 76 1.12 -17.52 -4.27
C ILE A 76 0.36 -18.36 -3.25
N GLN A 77 0.10 -19.62 -3.58
CA GLN A 77 -0.61 -20.54 -2.69
C GLN A 77 0.16 -20.84 -1.40
N SER A 78 1.50 -20.79 -1.41
CA SER A 78 2.33 -20.98 -0.22
C SER A 78 2.29 -19.82 0.78
N VAL A 79 1.81 -18.64 0.35
CA VAL A 79 1.58 -17.47 1.23
C VAL A 79 0.38 -17.71 2.15
N PHE A 80 -0.55 -18.58 1.75
CA PHE A 80 -1.71 -18.92 2.56
C PHE A 80 -1.38 -20.04 3.56
N PRO A 81 -1.96 -20.01 4.77
CA PRO A 81 -1.81 -21.11 5.71
C PRO A 81 -2.51 -22.38 5.17
N ALA A 82 -2.04 -23.54 5.62
CA ALA A 82 -2.60 -24.83 5.23
C ALA A 82 -4.09 -25.00 5.57
N THR A 83 -4.60 -24.25 6.55
CA THR A 83 -6.01 -24.26 7.00
C THR A 83 -6.93 -23.36 6.15
N PHE A 84 -6.42 -22.69 5.13
CA PHE A 84 -7.21 -21.78 4.30
C PHE A 84 -8.07 -22.53 3.25
N HIS A 85 -9.28 -22.03 3.01
CA HIS A 85 -10.24 -22.69 2.13
C HIS A 85 -9.74 -22.78 0.67
N SER A 86 -9.64 -23.99 0.15
CA SER A 86 -9.02 -24.29 -1.15
C SER A 86 -9.64 -23.52 -2.33
N ASN A 87 -10.98 -23.45 -2.42
CA ASN A 87 -11.62 -22.76 -3.56
C ASN A 87 -11.38 -21.25 -3.54
N LEU A 88 -11.37 -20.62 -2.36
CA LEU A 88 -11.12 -19.20 -2.25
C LEU A 88 -9.65 -18.90 -2.52
N LYS A 89 -8.75 -19.74 -2.01
CA LYS A 89 -7.32 -19.70 -2.32
C LYS A 89 -7.08 -19.69 -3.82
N ASN A 90 -7.70 -20.62 -4.53
CA ASN A 90 -7.55 -20.76 -5.98
C ASN A 90 -8.14 -19.55 -6.73
N LEU A 91 -9.29 -19.04 -6.28
CA LEU A 91 -9.90 -17.84 -6.85
C LEU A 91 -9.01 -16.61 -6.68
N ILE A 92 -8.55 -16.34 -5.46
CA ILE A 92 -7.68 -15.19 -5.16
C ILE A 92 -6.36 -15.33 -5.93
N THR A 93 -5.76 -16.52 -5.96
CA THR A 93 -4.53 -16.79 -6.73
C THR A 93 -4.73 -16.44 -8.20
N LYS A 94 -5.86 -16.87 -8.79
CA LYS A 94 -6.18 -16.57 -10.19
C LYS A 94 -6.33 -15.07 -10.44
N ILE A 95 -7.06 -14.36 -9.58
CA ILE A 95 -7.25 -12.90 -9.70
C ILE A 95 -5.91 -12.17 -9.60
N LEU A 96 -5.06 -12.54 -8.63
CA LEU A 96 -3.75 -11.93 -8.43
C LEU A 96 -2.84 -12.12 -9.64
N LEU A 97 -2.79 -13.32 -10.21
CA LEU A 97 -1.98 -13.59 -11.41
C LEU A 97 -2.46 -12.76 -12.60
N GLU A 98 -3.78 -12.69 -12.82
CA GLU A 98 -4.38 -11.90 -13.90
C GLU A 98 -4.05 -10.39 -13.79
N GLN A 99 -4.06 -9.84 -12.58
CA GLN A 99 -3.81 -8.41 -12.35
C GLN A 99 -2.32 -8.06 -12.18
N SER A 100 -1.48 -9.03 -11.80
CA SER A 100 -0.07 -8.81 -11.43
C SER A 100 0.75 -8.08 -12.50
N LEU A 101 0.51 -8.36 -13.78
CA LEU A 101 1.24 -7.73 -14.88
C LEU A 101 0.85 -6.26 -15.04
N ALA A 102 -0.44 -5.94 -14.93
CA ALA A 102 -0.93 -4.56 -15.01
C ALA A 102 -0.38 -3.72 -13.86
N TRP A 103 -0.49 -4.22 -12.62
CA TRP A 103 0.02 -3.55 -11.42
C TRP A 103 1.53 -3.36 -11.43
N ARG A 104 2.28 -4.34 -11.93
CA ARG A 104 3.74 -4.21 -12.07
C ARG A 104 4.09 -3.12 -13.08
N ASN A 105 3.42 -3.09 -14.23
CA ASN A 105 3.64 -2.05 -15.22
C ASN A 105 3.28 -0.67 -14.67
N GLU A 106 2.19 -0.57 -13.90
CA GLU A 106 1.79 0.66 -13.20
C GLU A 106 2.87 1.10 -12.20
N ALA A 107 3.34 0.19 -11.34
CA ALA A 107 4.38 0.45 -10.36
C ALA A 107 5.74 0.81 -10.99
N LEU A 108 6.08 0.25 -12.15
CA LEU A 108 7.28 0.61 -12.91
C LEU A 108 7.12 1.92 -13.68
N SER A 109 5.88 2.28 -14.04
CA SER A 109 5.56 3.52 -14.73
C SER A 109 5.43 4.71 -13.79
N ASP A 110 5.21 4.47 -12.50
CA ASP A 110 5.20 5.51 -11.47
C ASP A 110 6.66 6.00 -11.30
N PRO A 111 6.99 7.20 -11.81
CA PRO A 111 8.33 7.73 -11.62
C PRO A 111 8.57 7.85 -10.12
N ILE A 112 9.71 7.34 -9.63
CA ILE A 112 10.16 7.55 -8.26
C ILE A 112 10.19 9.06 -8.04
N SER A 113 9.10 9.62 -7.50
CA SER A 113 9.09 11.02 -7.12
C SER A 113 10.13 11.12 -6.02
N LEU A 114 10.99 12.14 -6.10
CA LEU A 114 11.86 12.49 -4.98
C LEU A 114 10.99 12.50 -3.71
N PRO A 115 11.48 11.97 -2.57
CA PRO A 115 10.73 12.02 -1.32
C PRO A 115 10.15 13.43 -1.18
N ARG A 116 8.82 13.51 -1.10
CA ARG A 116 8.14 14.81 -1.04
C ARG A 116 8.69 15.51 0.18
N LEU A 117 9.43 16.60 -0.04
CA LEU A 117 10.01 17.43 1.01
C LEU A 117 8.86 17.93 1.88
N VAL A 118 8.64 17.28 3.02
CA VAL A 118 7.50 17.57 3.90
C VAL A 118 7.71 18.92 4.58
N ASP A 119 8.95 19.21 4.95
CA ASP A 119 9.34 20.45 5.62
C ASP A 119 10.84 20.73 5.36
N LEU A 120 11.19 22.00 5.14
CA LEU A 120 12.57 22.44 4.92
C LEU A 120 12.83 23.70 5.75
N ASP A 121 13.50 23.50 6.87
CA ASP A 121 13.96 24.58 7.74
C ASP A 121 15.39 24.96 7.32
N TRP A 122 15.52 26.06 6.56
CA TRP A 122 16.81 26.65 6.23
C TRP A 122 17.00 27.99 6.95
N ARG A 123 18.21 28.24 7.45
CA ARG A 123 18.59 29.55 7.98
C ARG A 123 20.02 29.90 7.62
N VAL A 124 20.27 31.19 7.50
CA VAL A 124 21.60 31.75 7.24
C VAL A 124 22.00 32.57 8.45
N ASP A 125 22.94 32.05 9.23
CA ASP A 125 23.46 32.76 10.40
C ASP A 125 24.63 33.65 9.95
N MET A 126 24.42 34.97 9.93
CA MET A 126 25.51 35.95 9.76
C MET A 126 26.05 36.37 11.11
N LYS A 127 27.28 35.94 11.43
CA LYS A 127 28.01 36.48 12.59
C LYS A 127 28.74 37.75 12.17
N THR A 128 28.14 38.90 12.44
CA THR A 128 28.82 40.20 12.30
C THR A 128 29.71 40.41 13.53
N ALA A 129 31.03 40.21 13.39
CA ALA A 129 31.99 40.64 14.40
C ALA A 129 32.20 42.15 14.26
N SER A 130 31.90 42.92 15.32
CA SER A 130 32.15 44.35 15.37
C SER A 130 33.67 44.63 15.47
N ASP A 131 34.19 45.34 14.47
CA ASP A 131 35.32 46.27 14.49
C ASP A 131 36.74 45.86 14.90
N SER A 132 37.19 44.61 14.75
CA SER A 132 38.67 44.41 14.86
C SER A 132 39.35 43.28 14.10
N VAL A 133 38.66 42.41 13.36
CA VAL A 133 39.38 41.35 12.62
C VAL A 133 38.72 41.06 11.28
N SER A 134 39.45 41.37 10.21
CA SER A 134 39.18 41.07 8.80
C SER A 134 39.28 39.57 8.47
N ARG A 135 38.72 38.68 9.30
CA ARG A 135 38.60 37.24 9.03
C ARG A 135 37.15 36.91 8.78
N MET A 136 36.79 37.08 7.51
CA MET A 136 35.72 36.42 6.77
C MET A 136 34.50 36.04 7.62
N ALA A 137 33.47 36.87 7.60
CA ALA A 137 32.12 36.44 7.93
C ALA A 137 31.69 35.42 6.85
N VAL A 138 32.04 34.15 7.05
CA VAL A 138 31.59 33.07 6.17
C VAL A 138 30.13 32.80 6.49
N PRO A 139 29.18 33.10 5.59
CA PRO A 139 27.78 32.79 5.83
C PRO A 139 27.64 31.27 5.99
N THR A 140 27.12 30.84 7.14
CA THR A 140 26.87 29.43 7.39
C THR A 140 25.40 29.15 7.10
N CYS A 141 25.16 28.30 6.11
CA CYS A 141 23.83 27.78 5.81
C CYS A 141 23.62 26.48 6.58
N ILE A 142 22.62 26.44 7.45
CA ILE A 142 22.23 25.22 8.17
C ILE A 142 20.92 24.73 7.55
N LEU A 143 20.93 23.48 7.11
CA LEU A 143 19.79 22.79 6.54
C LEU A 143 19.32 21.71 7.52
N HIS A 144 18.06 21.79 7.95
CA HIS A 144 17.42 20.71 8.70
C HIS A 144 16.33 20.07 7.86
N MET A 145 16.37 18.74 7.76
CA MET A 145 15.35 17.92 7.12
C MET A 145 14.70 17.04 8.20
N LYS A 146 13.36 17.01 8.25
CA LYS A 146 12.56 16.18 9.17
C LYS A 146 12.09 14.90 8.50
#